data_AF-A0A2M8NJW2-F1
#
_entry.id   AF-A0A2M8NJW2-F1
#
_cell.length_a   1.000
_cell.length_b   1.000
_cell.length_c   1.000
_cell.angle_alpha   90.00
_cell.angle_beta   90.00
_cell.angle_gamma   90.00
#
_symmetry.space_group_name_H-M   'P 1'
#
loop_
_entity.id
_entity.type
_entity.pdbx_description
1 polymer ?
#
loop_
_entity_poly.entity_id
_entity_poly.type
_entity_poly.pdbx_seq_one_letter_code
_entity_poly.pdbx_strand_id
1 'polypeptide(L)'
;LIHEANRQMPRNRGELYEETVRLLNKWNPPSEDDPLAQKLSKLDYNRVRMALQLIAFNLQRQQRKDSEGGYVKQAELLVQLHDAQRRVGKLGIPIEEVLEYLATRNGILVSDPADHYRFIHLHIQEYLAACALIEQYNDVAMPRPSRPGMGNWSFPDNISALLNEDHERWREVALFCGAILGTEHGQDRLWAYVETLLPTLLIDPKDGDVYRIFIAGVVWSSNELEARLPSHETVRKHLIEALKRIDDHHILDVPECKQVKEILKKLGARQKPAAI
;
A
#
# COMPACT_ATOMS: atom_id res chain seq x y z
N LEU A 1 14.52 -15.56 21.50
CA LEU A 1 14.50 -16.23 20.18
C LEU A 1 13.28 -15.73 19.40
N ILE A 2 13.50 -14.90 18.38
CA ILE A 2 12.44 -14.26 17.57
C ILE A 2 11.59 -15.30 16.80
N HIS A 3 12.08 -16.54 16.69
CA HIS A 3 11.40 -17.67 16.03
C HIS A 3 10.31 -18.38 16.85
N GLU A 4 10.13 -18.08 18.15
CA GLU A 4 9.14 -18.82 18.96
C GLU A 4 7.77 -18.13 19.07
N ALA A 5 7.66 -16.82 18.79
CA ALA A 5 6.43 -16.06 19.00
C ALA A 5 5.45 -16.08 17.81
N ASN A 6 5.94 -16.18 16.56
CA ASN A 6 5.10 -16.23 15.35
C ASN A 6 5.40 -17.51 14.55
N ARG A 7 4.67 -18.60 14.86
CA ARG A 7 4.75 -19.87 14.09
C ARG A 7 3.85 -19.90 12.86
N GLN A 8 3.05 -18.87 12.64
CA GLN A 8 2.20 -18.78 11.46
C GLN A 8 2.95 -18.01 10.38
N MET A 9 3.11 -18.65 9.22
CA MET A 9 3.64 -17.98 8.04
C MET A 9 2.65 -16.92 7.57
N PRO A 10 3.12 -15.76 7.08
CA PRO A 10 2.26 -14.77 6.42
C PRO A 10 1.40 -15.42 5.34
N ARG A 11 0.10 -15.14 5.39
CA ARG A 11 -0.89 -15.68 4.45
C ARG A 11 -0.84 -14.96 3.10
N ASN A 12 -0.40 -13.71 3.08
CA ASN A 12 -0.23 -12.93 1.87
C ASN A 12 0.91 -11.91 1.98
N ARG A 13 1.14 -11.17 0.89
CA ARG A 13 2.21 -10.17 0.80
C ARG A 13 1.99 -9.00 1.79
N GLY A 14 0.75 -8.60 2.06
CA GLY A 14 0.45 -7.55 3.04
C GLY A 14 0.92 -7.92 4.45
N GLU A 15 0.57 -9.14 4.91
CA GLU A 15 1.03 -9.67 6.20
C GLU A 15 2.54 -9.77 6.29
N LEU A 16 3.20 -10.22 5.22
CA LEU A 16 4.67 -10.35 5.20
C LEU A 16 5.35 -9.00 5.46
N TYR A 17 4.89 -7.94 4.79
CA TYR A 17 5.46 -6.60 4.97
C TYR A 17 5.04 -5.98 6.29
N GLU A 18 3.85 -6.28 6.80
CA GLU A 18 3.45 -5.85 8.15
C GLU A 18 4.37 -6.44 9.22
N GLU A 19 4.64 -7.74 9.15
CA GLU A 19 5.57 -8.40 10.05
C GLU A 19 6.99 -7.85 9.89
N THR A 20 7.44 -7.62 8.65
CA THR A 20 8.77 -7.03 8.37
C THR A 20 8.91 -5.67 9.06
N VAL A 21 7.95 -4.76 8.86
CA VAL A 21 7.97 -3.42 9.49
C VAL A 21 7.91 -3.53 11.02
N ARG A 22 7.11 -4.45 11.58
CA ARG A 22 7.07 -4.69 13.03
C ARG A 22 8.39 -5.24 13.58
N LEU A 23 9.07 -6.10 12.83
CA LEU A 23 10.34 -6.70 13.22
C LEU A 23 11.49 -5.69 13.21
N LEU A 24 11.47 -4.70 12.31
CA LEU A 24 12.47 -3.63 12.29
C LEU A 24 12.47 -2.82 13.59
N ASN A 25 11.29 -2.65 14.23
CA ASN A 25 11.20 -2.04 15.56
C ASN A 25 11.82 -2.89 16.68
N LYS A 26 12.09 -4.17 16.43
CA LYS A 26 12.55 -5.16 17.42
C LYS A 26 13.97 -5.69 17.12
N TRP A 27 14.60 -5.27 16.02
CA TRP A 27 15.83 -5.89 15.53
C TRP A 27 17.05 -5.62 16.43
N ASN A 28 17.10 -4.48 17.12
CA ASN A 28 18.22 -4.13 17.99
C ASN A 28 17.73 -3.45 19.27
N PRO A 29 17.12 -4.19 20.23
CA PRO A 29 16.70 -3.61 21.48
C PRO A 29 17.95 -3.10 22.23
N PRO A 30 17.97 -1.85 22.68
CA PRO A 30 19.09 -1.31 23.42
C PRO A 30 19.29 -2.12 24.72
N SER A 31 20.54 -2.45 25.05
CA SER A 31 20.87 -3.07 26.35
C SER A 31 20.56 -2.11 27.50
N GLU A 32 20.39 -2.62 28.72
CA GLU A 32 20.12 -1.77 29.91
C GLU A 32 21.20 -0.70 30.13
N ASP A 33 22.45 -0.98 29.72
CA ASP A 33 23.59 -0.06 29.80
C ASP A 33 23.70 0.91 28.61
N ASP A 34 22.84 0.82 27.59
CA ASP A 34 22.87 1.71 26.42
C ASP A 34 22.22 3.07 26.80
N PRO A 35 22.94 4.21 26.70
CA PRO A 35 22.37 5.53 26.95
C PRO A 35 21.14 5.86 26.08
N LEU A 36 21.01 5.21 24.92
CA LEU A 36 19.84 5.31 24.04
C LEU A 36 18.63 4.55 24.57
N ALA A 37 18.77 3.57 25.47
CA ALA A 37 17.66 2.82 26.05
C ALA A 37 16.63 3.74 26.72
N GLN A 38 17.11 4.72 27.49
CA GLN A 38 16.26 5.69 28.18
C GLN A 38 15.58 6.68 27.21
N LYS A 39 16.18 6.93 26.05
CA LYS A 39 15.60 7.78 24.99
C LYS A 39 14.54 7.01 24.21
N LEU A 40 14.89 5.81 23.75
CA LEU A 40 14.01 4.93 22.96
C LEU A 40 12.79 4.43 23.75
N SER A 41 12.87 4.37 25.09
CA SER A 41 11.71 4.07 25.93
C SER A 41 10.63 5.16 25.90
N LYS A 42 10.98 6.38 25.48
CA LYS A 42 10.04 7.50 25.29
C LYS A 42 9.46 7.54 23.88
N LEU A 43 10.01 6.76 22.93
CA LEU A 43 9.59 6.77 21.54
C LEU A 43 8.19 6.15 21.40
N ASP A 44 7.29 6.87 20.74
CA ASP A 44 5.98 6.36 20.37
C ASP A 44 6.07 5.66 19.01
N TYR A 45 6.30 4.34 19.05
CA TYR A 45 6.46 3.52 17.84
C TYR A 45 5.25 3.57 16.90
N ASN A 46 4.04 3.75 17.44
CA ASN A 46 2.83 3.85 16.61
C ASN A 46 2.82 5.17 15.85
N ARG A 47 3.16 6.28 16.50
CA ARG A 47 3.26 7.58 15.83
C ARG A 47 4.43 7.64 14.86
N VAL A 48 5.56 7.03 15.18
CA VAL A 48 6.69 6.90 14.23
C VAL A 48 6.25 6.13 13.00
N ARG A 49 5.53 5.02 13.16
CA ARG A 49 4.96 4.27 12.04
C ARG A 49 4.02 5.14 11.22
N MET A 50 3.08 5.86 11.84
CA MET A 50 2.17 6.76 11.12
C MET A 50 2.94 7.86 10.35
N ALA A 51 4.00 8.41 10.93
CA ALA A 51 4.86 9.36 10.25
C ALA A 51 5.58 8.75 9.04
N LEU A 52 6.10 7.52 9.18
CA LEU A 52 6.73 6.77 8.09
C LEU A 52 5.74 6.47 6.96
N GLN A 53 4.48 6.17 7.25
CA GLN A 53 3.44 5.98 6.24
C GLN A 53 3.26 7.25 5.39
N LEU A 54 3.18 8.42 6.02
CA LEU A 54 3.07 9.71 5.31
C LEU A 54 4.32 10.02 4.47
N ILE A 55 5.51 9.77 5.02
CA ILE A 55 6.78 9.94 4.29
C ILE A 55 6.83 8.99 3.09
N ALA A 56 6.49 7.72 3.27
CA ALA A 56 6.47 6.73 2.21
C ALA A 56 5.52 7.14 1.07
N PHE A 57 4.34 7.65 1.40
CA PHE A 57 3.42 8.21 0.41
C PHE A 57 4.03 9.38 -0.37
N ASN A 58 4.66 10.33 0.33
CA ASN A 58 5.28 11.49 -0.31
C ASN A 58 6.43 11.08 -1.23
N LEU A 59 7.29 10.17 -0.78
CA LEU A 59 8.39 9.62 -1.58
C LEU A 59 7.87 8.87 -2.79
N GLN A 60 6.82 8.06 -2.63
CA GLN A 60 6.17 7.38 -3.75
C GLN A 60 5.68 8.39 -4.78
N ARG A 61 4.95 9.42 -4.32
CA ARG A 61 4.41 10.47 -5.19
C ARG A 61 5.50 11.22 -5.96
N GLN A 62 6.65 11.45 -5.35
CA GLN A 62 7.79 12.17 -5.91
C GLN A 62 8.74 11.27 -6.73
N GLN A 63 8.50 9.96 -6.74
CA GLN A 63 9.36 8.98 -7.40
C GLN A 63 9.43 9.25 -8.91
N ARG A 64 10.66 9.29 -9.43
CA ARG A 64 10.92 9.39 -10.87
C ARG A 64 10.69 8.01 -11.50
N LYS A 65 10.23 7.97 -12.75
CA LYS A 65 9.87 6.72 -13.44
C LYS A 65 11.00 5.66 -13.45
N ASP A 66 12.26 6.09 -13.44
CA ASP A 66 13.41 5.20 -13.55
C ASP A 66 14.17 4.96 -12.23
N SER A 67 13.61 5.30 -11.06
CA SER A 67 14.33 5.13 -9.78
C SER A 67 13.85 3.91 -8.99
N GLU A 68 14.80 3.19 -8.36
CA GLU A 68 14.55 2.04 -7.45
C GLU A 68 13.88 2.45 -6.11
N GLY A 69 13.34 3.65 -6.02
CA GLY A 69 12.71 4.22 -4.83
C GLY A 69 12.76 5.75 -4.81
N GLY A 70 12.06 6.34 -3.84
CA GLY A 70 12.14 7.77 -3.59
C GLY A 70 13.38 8.09 -2.76
N TYR A 71 14.17 9.06 -3.20
CA TYR A 71 15.30 9.62 -2.46
C TYR A 71 14.91 10.98 -1.92
N VAL A 72 15.34 11.29 -0.71
CA VAL A 72 15.09 12.59 -0.07
C VAL A 72 16.32 13.06 0.66
N LYS A 73 16.67 14.34 0.51
CA LYS A 73 17.79 14.93 1.26
C LYS A 73 17.47 14.95 2.75
N GLN A 74 18.48 14.83 3.59
CA GLN A 74 18.31 14.89 5.05
C GLN A 74 17.46 16.08 5.51
N ALA A 75 17.77 17.29 5.04
CA ALA A 75 17.06 18.51 5.40
C ALA A 75 15.56 18.44 5.03
N GLU A 76 15.24 17.90 3.85
CA GLU A 76 13.86 17.72 3.40
C GLU A 76 13.14 16.63 4.21
N LEU A 77 13.84 15.55 4.57
CA LEU A 77 13.29 14.49 5.39
C LEU A 77 12.99 14.97 6.82
N LEU A 78 13.86 15.78 7.41
CA LEU A 78 13.62 16.41 8.70
C LEU A 78 12.37 17.30 8.66
N VAL A 79 12.19 18.08 7.58
CA VAL A 79 10.95 18.85 7.36
C VAL A 79 9.74 17.92 7.27
N GLN A 80 9.82 16.83 6.49
CA GLN A 80 8.72 15.86 6.39
C GLN A 80 8.39 15.19 7.73
N LEU A 81 9.39 14.86 8.55
CA LEU A 81 9.19 14.31 9.90
C LEU A 81 8.54 15.33 10.83
N HIS A 82 8.95 16.61 10.78
CA HIS A 82 8.29 17.68 11.51
C HIS A 82 6.82 17.85 11.09
N ASP A 83 6.55 17.82 9.79
CA ASP A 83 5.20 17.92 9.23
C ASP A 83 4.34 16.72 9.64
N ALA A 84 4.90 15.51 9.58
CA ALA A 84 4.24 14.30 10.03
C ALA A 84 3.94 14.37 11.53
N GLN A 85 4.88 14.79 12.37
CA GLN A 85 4.67 14.98 13.81
C GLN A 85 3.53 15.95 14.11
N ARG A 86 3.36 17.01 13.30
CA ARG A 86 2.22 17.95 13.46
C ARG A 86 0.87 17.27 13.21
N ARG A 87 0.82 16.23 12.38
CA ARG A 87 -0.41 15.46 12.06
C ARG A 87 -0.65 14.32 13.04
N VAL A 88 0.39 13.55 13.36
CA VAL A 88 0.26 12.31 14.16
C VAL A 88 0.48 12.54 15.67
N GLY A 89 0.94 13.72 16.07
CA GLY A 89 1.31 14.06 17.44
C GLY A 89 2.79 13.78 17.74
N LYS A 90 3.23 14.13 18.97
CA LYS A 90 4.63 14.03 19.41
C LYS A 90 5.17 12.61 19.26
N LEU A 91 6.35 12.47 18.66
CA LEU A 91 7.02 11.17 18.47
C LEU A 91 7.74 10.67 19.73
N GLY A 92 7.92 11.54 20.73
CA GLY A 92 8.45 11.18 22.05
C GLY A 92 9.89 11.60 22.31
N ILE A 93 10.70 11.73 21.25
CA ILE A 93 12.08 12.24 21.28
C ILE A 93 12.28 13.30 20.17
N PRO A 94 13.39 14.08 20.18
CA PRO A 94 13.71 15.03 19.11
C PRO A 94 13.75 14.37 17.72
N ILE A 95 13.36 15.11 16.67
CA ILE A 95 13.19 14.58 15.31
C ILE A 95 14.51 14.06 14.73
N GLU A 96 15.61 14.73 15.04
CA GLU A 96 16.95 14.34 14.64
C GLU A 96 17.33 12.97 15.23
N GLU A 97 16.95 12.73 16.50
CA GLU A 97 17.18 11.43 17.15
C GLU A 97 16.25 10.35 16.59
N VAL A 98 15.02 10.69 16.18
CA VAL A 98 14.14 9.77 15.47
C VAL A 98 14.78 9.35 14.13
N LEU A 99 15.29 10.31 13.36
CA LEU A 99 15.93 10.03 12.08
C LEU A 99 17.18 9.14 12.26
N GLU A 100 18.03 9.47 13.23
CA GLU A 100 19.20 8.67 13.57
C GLU A 100 18.81 7.23 13.94
N TYR A 101 17.77 7.06 14.77
CA TYR A 101 17.24 5.74 15.13
C TYR A 101 16.75 4.96 13.91
N LEU A 102 15.96 5.61 13.04
CA LEU A 102 15.40 4.99 11.83
C LEU A 102 16.48 4.52 10.86
N ALA A 103 17.58 5.27 10.76
CA ALA A 103 18.67 4.99 9.84
C ALA A 103 19.70 3.97 10.36
N THR A 104 19.95 3.96 11.67
CA THR A 104 21.08 3.17 12.24
C THR A 104 20.64 1.92 12.99
N ARG A 105 19.54 1.98 13.75
CA ARG A 105 19.12 0.90 14.66
C ARG A 105 17.93 0.13 14.13
N ASN A 106 16.94 0.85 13.61
CA ASN A 106 15.76 0.25 12.98
C ASN A 106 16.11 -0.28 11.58
N GLY A 107 16.94 0.47 10.84
CA GLY A 107 17.41 0.10 9.50
C GLY A 107 16.34 0.19 8.40
N ILE A 108 15.17 0.77 8.69
CA ILE A 108 14.11 0.94 7.68
C ILE A 108 14.46 2.03 6.67
N LEU A 109 15.24 3.03 7.09
CA LEU A 109 15.84 4.02 6.22
C LEU A 109 17.34 3.75 6.07
N VAL A 110 17.88 4.06 4.91
CA VAL A 110 19.32 3.96 4.62
C VAL A 110 19.78 5.31 4.10
N SER A 111 20.87 5.82 4.67
CA SER A 111 21.55 7.02 4.19
C SER A 111 22.63 6.67 3.16
N ASP A 112 22.79 7.48 2.13
CA ASP A 112 23.92 7.42 1.21
C ASP A 112 25.03 8.43 1.59
N PRO A 113 26.23 8.37 0.98
CA PRO A 113 27.32 9.33 1.25
C PRO A 113 27.03 10.79 0.88
N ALA A 114 25.92 11.07 0.19
CA ALA A 114 25.52 12.39 -0.27
C ALA A 114 24.35 12.96 0.57
N ASP A 115 24.15 12.45 1.78
CA ASP A 115 23.09 12.82 2.72
C ASP A 115 21.65 12.64 2.15
N HIS A 116 21.47 11.69 1.24
CA HIS A 116 20.13 11.25 0.84
C HIS A 116 19.70 10.04 1.65
N TYR A 117 18.41 9.97 1.94
CA TYR A 117 17.75 8.88 2.61
C TYR A 117 16.75 8.24 1.65
N ARG A 118 16.60 6.92 1.80
CA ARG A 118 15.55 6.14 1.14
C ARG A 118 15.11 5.00 2.06
N PHE A 119 13.97 4.40 1.76
CA PHE A 119 13.61 3.12 2.36
C PHE A 119 14.62 2.04 1.94
N ILE A 120 14.90 1.10 2.84
CA ILE A 120 15.84 -0.01 2.58
C ILE A 120 15.41 -0.85 1.37
N HIS A 121 14.09 -0.96 1.13
CA HIS A 121 13.51 -1.63 -0.03
C HIS A 121 12.27 -0.90 -0.55
N LEU A 122 12.09 -0.85 -1.88
CA LEU A 122 10.95 -0.18 -2.54
C LEU A 122 9.60 -0.70 -2.04
N HIS A 123 9.45 -2.02 -1.91
CA HIS A 123 8.17 -2.57 -1.46
C HIS A 123 7.80 -2.20 -0.02
N ILE A 124 8.76 -1.84 0.85
CA ILE A 124 8.45 -1.28 2.17
C ILE A 124 7.86 0.11 2.02
N GLN A 125 8.40 0.93 1.11
CA GLN A 125 7.83 2.24 0.77
C GLN A 125 6.41 2.07 0.20
N GLU A 126 6.22 1.18 -0.77
CA GLU A 126 4.91 0.95 -1.40
C GLU A 126 3.87 0.42 -0.40
N TYR A 127 4.27 -0.50 0.47
CA TYR A 127 3.44 -1.00 1.56
C TYR A 127 3.02 0.12 2.53
N LEU A 128 3.96 0.92 3.02
CA LEU A 128 3.67 2.02 3.94
C LEU A 128 2.85 3.13 3.28
N ALA A 129 3.05 3.39 1.99
CA ALA A 129 2.22 4.29 1.20
C ALA A 129 0.78 3.76 1.05
N ALA A 130 0.60 2.45 0.89
CA ALA A 130 -0.71 1.81 0.88
C ALA A 130 -1.43 1.95 2.22
N CYS A 131 -0.72 1.75 3.34
CA CYS A 131 -1.27 2.02 4.67
C CYS A 131 -1.69 3.49 4.82
N ALA A 132 -0.87 4.45 4.36
CA ALA A 132 -1.23 5.87 4.40
C ALA A 132 -2.54 6.17 3.65
N LEU A 133 -2.73 5.55 2.48
CA LEU A 133 -3.95 5.70 1.68
C LEU A 133 -5.19 5.10 2.34
N ILE A 134 -5.03 4.06 3.16
CA ILE A 134 -6.15 3.39 3.85
C ILE A 134 -6.47 4.11 5.18
N GLU A 135 -5.45 4.41 5.97
CA GLU A 135 -5.56 4.83 7.36
C GLU A 135 -5.53 6.37 7.52
N GLN A 136 -4.83 7.07 6.62
CA GLN A 136 -4.51 8.49 6.71
C GLN A 136 -4.89 9.26 5.44
N TYR A 137 -5.96 8.86 4.75
CA TYR A 137 -6.36 9.45 3.46
C TYR A 137 -6.67 10.95 3.50
N ASN A 138 -6.99 11.51 4.68
CA ASN A 138 -7.20 12.95 4.86
C ASN A 138 -5.88 13.75 4.96
N ASP A 139 -4.78 13.09 5.26
CA ASP A 139 -3.47 13.69 5.53
C ASP A 139 -2.51 13.59 4.36
N VAL A 140 -2.81 12.72 3.39
CA VAL A 140 -2.02 12.55 2.17
C VAL A 140 -2.39 13.60 1.12
N ALA A 141 -1.37 14.16 0.48
CA ALA A 141 -1.57 15.19 -0.52
C ALA A 141 -1.96 14.55 -1.86
N MET A 142 -3.25 14.62 -2.17
CA MET A 142 -3.85 14.04 -3.37
C MET A 142 -3.81 14.99 -4.58
N PRO A 143 -3.95 14.46 -5.81
CA PRO A 143 -4.12 15.26 -7.02
C PRO A 143 -5.37 16.13 -6.91
N ARG A 144 -5.42 17.22 -7.69
CA ARG A 144 -6.61 18.09 -7.69
C ARG A 144 -7.84 17.25 -8.08
N PRO A 145 -8.95 17.33 -7.32
CA PRO A 145 -10.14 16.57 -7.65
C PRO A 145 -10.60 16.91 -9.06
N SER A 146 -10.86 15.87 -9.85
CA SER A 146 -11.26 16.00 -11.26
C SER A 146 -12.63 16.68 -11.43
N ARG A 147 -13.40 16.84 -10.34
CA ARG A 147 -14.73 17.44 -10.34
C ARG A 147 -14.80 18.64 -9.38
N PRO A 148 -15.21 19.83 -9.86
CA PRO A 148 -15.54 20.96 -8.99
C PRO A 148 -16.64 20.55 -8.00
N GLY A 149 -16.41 20.75 -6.70
CA GLY A 149 -17.36 20.41 -5.63
C GLY A 149 -17.21 19.01 -5.02
N MET A 150 -16.23 18.20 -5.48
CA MET A 150 -15.84 16.98 -4.76
C MET A 150 -15.18 17.40 -3.44
N GLY A 151 -15.68 16.86 -2.32
CA GLY A 151 -15.15 17.13 -0.98
C GLY A 151 -13.75 16.55 -0.76
N ASN A 152 -13.43 16.21 0.49
CA ASN A 152 -12.19 15.50 0.81
C ASN A 152 -12.15 14.15 0.09
N TRP A 153 -10.95 13.72 -0.30
CA TRP A 153 -10.75 12.38 -0.86
C TRP A 153 -11.13 11.30 0.15
N SER A 154 -11.79 10.26 -0.32
CA SER A 154 -12.05 9.03 0.44
C SER A 154 -11.24 7.87 -0.11
N PHE A 155 -10.91 6.92 0.75
CA PHE A 155 -10.52 5.59 0.29
C PHE A 155 -11.80 4.78 -0.04
N PRO A 156 -11.88 4.08 -1.19
CA PRO A 156 -10.81 3.80 -2.16
C PRO A 156 -10.78 4.69 -3.42
N ASP A 157 -11.55 5.77 -3.47
CA ASP A 157 -11.56 6.70 -4.63
C ASP A 157 -10.18 7.31 -4.90
N ASN A 158 -9.45 7.60 -3.83
CA ASN A 158 -8.11 8.17 -3.85
C ASN A 158 -7.12 7.34 -4.70
N ILE A 159 -7.06 6.01 -4.52
CA ILE A 159 -6.13 5.18 -5.29
C ILE A 159 -6.52 5.09 -6.76
N SER A 160 -7.81 5.13 -7.08
CA SER A 160 -8.27 5.13 -8.48
C SER A 160 -7.84 6.41 -9.20
N ALA A 161 -7.89 7.55 -8.50
CA ALA A 161 -7.39 8.81 -9.05
C ALA A 161 -5.87 8.77 -9.30
N LEU A 162 -5.10 8.18 -8.38
CA LEU A 162 -3.66 8.04 -8.52
C LEU A 162 -3.26 7.09 -9.67
N LEU A 163 -3.96 5.96 -9.82
CA LEU A 163 -3.74 5.03 -10.94
C LEU A 163 -4.07 5.67 -12.30
N ASN A 164 -5.06 6.56 -12.35
CA ASN A 164 -5.38 7.30 -13.58
C ASN A 164 -4.34 8.36 -13.93
N GLU A 165 -3.62 8.90 -12.95
CA GLU A 165 -2.55 9.87 -13.17
C GLU A 165 -1.25 9.19 -13.61
N ASP A 166 -0.83 8.15 -12.87
CA ASP A 166 0.43 7.43 -13.12
C ASP A 166 0.32 5.97 -12.65
N HIS A 167 -0.20 5.10 -13.52
CA HIS A 167 -0.45 3.70 -13.18
C HIS A 167 0.84 2.95 -12.82
N GLU A 168 1.95 3.21 -13.50
CA GLU A 168 3.24 2.54 -13.24
C GLU A 168 3.71 2.80 -11.81
N ARG A 169 3.58 4.06 -11.35
CA ARG A 169 3.96 4.45 -9.98
C ARG A 169 3.06 3.84 -8.91
N TRP A 170 1.75 3.72 -9.16
CA TRP A 170 0.78 3.37 -8.12
C TRP A 170 0.31 1.91 -8.17
N ARG A 171 0.74 1.13 -9.18
CA ARG A 171 0.32 -0.27 -9.37
C ARG A 171 0.58 -1.15 -8.15
N GLU A 172 1.81 -1.18 -7.65
CA GLU A 172 2.17 -2.04 -6.51
C GLU A 172 1.54 -1.55 -5.21
N VAL A 173 1.41 -0.23 -5.02
CA VAL A 173 0.69 0.37 -3.88
C VAL A 173 -0.77 -0.09 -3.87
N ALA A 174 -1.45 -0.08 -5.02
CA ALA A 174 -2.82 -0.56 -5.14
C ALA A 174 -2.95 -2.06 -4.83
N LEU A 175 -2.01 -2.88 -5.31
CA LEU A 175 -1.95 -4.30 -4.95
C LEU A 175 -1.76 -4.50 -3.44
N PHE A 176 -0.92 -3.69 -2.78
CA PHE A 176 -0.78 -3.70 -1.33
C PHE A 176 -2.05 -3.27 -0.61
N CYS A 177 -2.80 -2.28 -1.12
CA CYS A 177 -4.10 -1.93 -0.54
C CYS A 177 -5.04 -3.14 -0.51
N GLY A 178 -5.15 -3.88 -1.62
CA GLY A 178 -5.96 -5.10 -1.67
C GLY A 178 -5.47 -6.21 -0.74
N ALA A 179 -4.15 -6.35 -0.58
CA ALA A 179 -3.57 -7.32 0.35
C ALA A 179 -3.85 -6.98 1.83
N ILE A 180 -3.73 -5.69 2.21
CA ILE A 180 -4.03 -5.19 3.56
C ILE A 180 -5.51 -5.32 3.90
N LEU A 181 -6.39 -4.94 2.97
CA LEU A 181 -7.83 -5.07 3.17
C LEU A 181 -8.27 -6.52 3.37
N GLY A 182 -7.62 -7.46 2.67
CA GLY A 182 -7.85 -8.90 2.81
C GLY A 182 -7.49 -9.48 4.18
N THR A 183 -6.64 -8.80 4.95
CA THR A 183 -6.13 -9.30 6.25
C THR A 183 -6.82 -8.65 7.44
N GLU A 184 -7.15 -7.36 7.34
CA GLU A 184 -7.52 -6.53 8.50
C GLU A 184 -8.97 -6.03 8.52
N HIS A 185 -9.70 -6.07 7.40
CA HIS A 185 -10.86 -5.17 7.22
C HIS A 185 -12.19 -5.78 6.76
N GLY A 186 -12.32 -7.12 6.79
CA GLY A 186 -13.54 -7.80 6.40
C GLY A 186 -13.81 -7.71 4.88
N GLN A 187 -14.67 -8.59 4.38
CA GLN A 187 -14.87 -8.71 2.93
C GLN A 187 -15.57 -7.48 2.31
N ASP A 188 -16.35 -6.71 3.07
CA ASP A 188 -17.15 -5.59 2.53
C ASP A 188 -16.27 -4.44 2.02
N ARG A 189 -15.22 -4.06 2.76
CA ARG A 189 -14.26 -3.03 2.30
C ARG A 189 -13.48 -3.50 1.09
N LEU A 190 -13.16 -4.79 1.01
CA LEU A 190 -12.49 -5.38 -0.13
C LEU A 190 -13.40 -5.42 -1.37
N TRP A 191 -14.70 -5.68 -1.19
CA TRP A 191 -15.70 -5.57 -2.26
C TRP A 191 -15.83 -4.14 -2.78
N ALA A 192 -15.96 -3.15 -1.88
CA ALA A 192 -16.00 -1.74 -2.27
C ALA A 192 -14.72 -1.30 -3.01
N TYR A 193 -13.56 -1.82 -2.60
CA TYR A 193 -12.28 -1.60 -3.28
C TYR A 193 -12.29 -2.14 -4.71
N VAL A 194 -12.67 -3.42 -4.89
CA VAL A 194 -12.78 -4.04 -6.21
C VAL A 194 -13.78 -3.31 -7.10
N GLU A 195 -14.94 -2.95 -6.57
CA GLU A 195 -15.97 -2.20 -7.30
C GLU A 195 -15.47 -0.83 -7.76
N THR A 196 -14.77 -0.09 -6.90
CA THR A 196 -14.27 1.26 -7.22
C THR A 196 -13.16 1.23 -8.28
N LEU A 197 -12.36 0.16 -8.31
CA LEU A 197 -11.36 -0.02 -9.36
C LEU A 197 -11.99 -0.27 -10.74
N LEU A 198 -13.18 -0.89 -10.80
CA LEU A 198 -13.81 -1.17 -12.08
C LEU A 198 -14.37 0.11 -12.72
N PRO A 199 -14.04 0.39 -13.99
CA PRO A 199 -14.66 1.50 -14.72
C PRO A 199 -16.14 1.20 -14.97
N THR A 200 -16.99 2.24 -14.87
CA THR A 200 -18.44 2.10 -15.11
C THR A 200 -18.76 1.74 -16.57
N LEU A 201 -17.94 2.19 -17.51
CA LEU A 201 -18.07 1.93 -18.94
C LEU A 201 -16.82 1.21 -19.44
N LEU A 202 -17.01 0.14 -20.21
CA LEU A 202 -15.94 -0.71 -20.76
C LEU A 202 -15.67 -0.44 -22.25
N ILE A 203 -15.98 0.78 -22.70
CA ILE A 203 -15.77 1.19 -24.10
C ILE A 203 -14.37 1.77 -24.19
N ASP A 204 -13.50 1.15 -25.00
CA ASP A 204 -12.10 1.54 -25.25
C ASP A 204 -11.35 1.93 -23.96
N PRO A 205 -11.06 0.95 -23.07
CA PRO A 205 -10.43 1.22 -21.78
C PRO A 205 -9.07 1.89 -21.99
N LYS A 206 -8.83 2.99 -21.28
CA LYS A 206 -7.52 3.67 -21.28
C LYS A 206 -6.52 2.86 -20.44
N ASP A 207 -5.23 3.15 -20.58
CA ASP A 207 -4.16 2.45 -19.86
C ASP A 207 -4.40 2.38 -18.34
N GLY A 208 -4.87 3.47 -17.73
CA GLY A 208 -5.24 3.50 -16.31
C GLY A 208 -6.42 2.58 -15.97
N ASP A 209 -7.43 2.48 -16.85
CA ASP A 209 -8.55 1.57 -16.68
C ASP A 209 -8.10 0.11 -16.81
N VAL A 210 -7.19 -0.18 -17.76
CA VAL A 210 -6.60 -1.51 -17.95
C VAL A 210 -5.92 -2.00 -16.68
N TYR A 211 -5.06 -1.17 -16.07
CA TYR A 211 -4.40 -1.55 -14.81
C TYR A 211 -5.37 -1.65 -13.65
N ARG A 212 -6.37 -0.76 -13.54
CA ARG A 212 -7.38 -0.86 -12.48
C ARG A 212 -8.19 -2.15 -12.59
N ILE A 213 -8.59 -2.55 -13.80
CA ILE A 213 -9.28 -3.83 -14.05
C ILE A 213 -8.36 -5.01 -13.69
N PHE A 214 -7.10 -4.97 -14.12
CA PHE A 214 -6.11 -6.00 -13.78
C PHE A 214 -5.96 -6.15 -12.26
N ILE A 215 -5.71 -5.05 -11.54
CA ILE A 215 -5.57 -5.03 -10.08
C ILE A 215 -6.84 -5.56 -9.40
N ALA A 216 -8.02 -5.14 -9.84
CA ALA A 216 -9.30 -5.64 -9.32
C ALA A 216 -9.39 -7.17 -9.46
N GLY A 217 -8.97 -7.72 -10.59
CA GLY A 217 -8.90 -9.16 -10.83
C GLY A 217 -7.91 -9.87 -9.90
N VAL A 218 -6.69 -9.32 -9.75
CA VAL A 218 -5.68 -9.88 -8.84
C VAL A 218 -6.20 -9.90 -7.41
N VAL A 219 -6.71 -8.78 -6.92
CA VAL A 219 -7.24 -8.63 -5.56
C VAL A 219 -8.42 -9.56 -5.32
N TRP A 220 -9.33 -9.70 -6.28
CA TRP A 220 -10.42 -10.67 -6.19
C TRP A 220 -9.90 -12.10 -6.05
N SER A 221 -8.94 -12.49 -6.89
CA SER A 221 -8.44 -13.87 -6.94
C SER A 221 -7.55 -14.25 -5.76
N SER A 222 -6.74 -13.31 -5.26
CA SER A 222 -5.78 -13.54 -4.16
C SER A 222 -6.46 -13.63 -2.81
N ASN A 223 -7.65 -13.06 -2.68
CA ASN A 223 -8.44 -13.08 -1.45
C ASN A 223 -9.63 -14.03 -1.51
N GLU A 224 -9.77 -14.80 -2.60
CA GLU A 224 -10.86 -15.76 -2.82
C GLU A 224 -12.24 -15.17 -2.50
N LEU A 225 -12.48 -13.97 -3.04
CA LEU A 225 -13.69 -13.20 -2.72
C LEU A 225 -14.96 -13.98 -3.10
N GLU A 226 -15.79 -14.29 -2.10
CA GLU A 226 -17.05 -14.99 -2.28
C GLU A 226 -18.21 -14.00 -2.41
N ALA A 227 -19.03 -14.20 -3.44
CA ALA A 227 -20.22 -13.39 -3.64
C ALA A 227 -21.31 -13.81 -2.64
N ARG A 228 -21.64 -12.91 -1.71
CA ARG A 228 -22.64 -13.14 -0.64
C ARG A 228 -23.93 -12.34 -0.86
N LEU A 229 -23.85 -11.26 -1.62
CA LEU A 229 -24.97 -10.38 -1.95
C LEU A 229 -25.22 -10.37 -3.46
N PRO A 230 -26.46 -10.08 -3.92
CA PRO A 230 -26.74 -9.92 -5.35
C PRO A 230 -25.87 -8.85 -6.03
N SER A 231 -25.52 -7.78 -5.31
CA SER A 231 -24.59 -6.76 -5.80
C SER A 231 -23.20 -7.33 -6.08
N HIS A 232 -22.71 -8.27 -5.27
CA HIS A 232 -21.39 -8.90 -5.47
C HIS A 232 -21.37 -9.73 -6.75
N GLU A 233 -22.48 -10.41 -7.08
CA GLU A 233 -22.60 -11.13 -8.36
C GLU A 233 -22.63 -10.17 -9.56
N THR A 234 -23.24 -8.99 -9.42
CA THR A 234 -23.18 -7.93 -10.45
C THR A 234 -21.75 -7.45 -10.65
N VAL A 235 -21.03 -7.12 -9.57
CA VAL A 235 -19.62 -6.69 -9.61
C VAL A 235 -18.75 -7.80 -10.21
N ARG A 236 -18.95 -9.06 -9.82
CA ARG A 236 -18.24 -10.22 -10.37
C ARG A 236 -18.45 -10.37 -11.88
N LYS A 237 -19.70 -10.27 -12.36
CA LYS A 237 -20.00 -10.34 -13.80
C LYS A 237 -19.33 -9.19 -14.56
N HIS A 238 -19.38 -7.99 -13.98
CA HIS A 238 -18.73 -6.81 -14.54
C HIS A 238 -17.20 -6.99 -14.62
N LEU A 239 -16.58 -7.52 -13.56
CA LEU A 239 -15.16 -7.86 -13.54
C LEU A 239 -14.80 -8.89 -14.62
N ILE A 240 -15.61 -9.93 -14.82
CA ILE A 240 -15.37 -10.94 -15.87
C ILE A 240 -15.41 -10.30 -17.26
N GLU A 241 -16.40 -9.46 -17.55
CA GLU A 241 -16.49 -8.76 -18.83
C GLU A 241 -15.31 -7.81 -19.02
N ALA A 242 -14.94 -7.06 -17.97
CA ALA A 242 -13.79 -6.15 -17.99
C ALA A 242 -12.47 -6.88 -18.24
N LEU A 243 -12.22 -8.01 -17.57
CA LEU A 243 -11.02 -8.81 -17.74
C LEU A 243 -10.89 -9.38 -19.15
N LYS A 244 -11.99 -9.82 -19.78
CA LYS A 244 -12.01 -10.26 -21.19
C LYS A 244 -11.66 -9.15 -22.17
N ARG A 245 -11.88 -7.88 -21.81
CA ARG A 245 -11.52 -6.73 -22.67
C ARG A 245 -10.03 -6.43 -22.65
N ILE A 246 -9.31 -6.92 -21.63
CA ILE A 246 -7.90 -6.58 -21.42
C ILE A 246 -6.96 -7.78 -21.48
N ASP A 247 -7.46 -8.99 -21.76
CA ASP A 247 -6.70 -10.25 -21.65
C ASP A 247 -5.53 -10.39 -22.63
N ASP A 248 -5.56 -9.61 -23.72
CA ASP A 248 -4.48 -9.46 -24.69
C ASP A 248 -4.11 -7.96 -24.92
N HIS A 249 -4.36 -7.09 -23.93
CA HIS A 249 -4.07 -5.65 -24.06
C HIS A 249 -2.56 -5.36 -24.02
N HIS A 250 -2.07 -4.57 -24.98
CA HIS A 250 -0.64 -4.30 -25.18
C HIS A 250 0.09 -3.59 -24.02
N ILE A 251 -0.66 -2.94 -23.13
CA ILE A 251 -0.13 -2.29 -21.92
C ILE A 251 0.29 -3.31 -20.87
N LEU A 252 -0.35 -4.47 -20.84
CA LEU A 252 0.01 -5.53 -19.90
C LEU A 252 1.20 -6.33 -20.43
N ASP A 253 2.10 -6.70 -19.53
CA ASP A 253 3.20 -7.59 -19.88
C ASP A 253 2.72 -9.05 -20.04
N VAL A 254 3.61 -9.92 -20.54
CA VAL A 254 3.28 -11.33 -20.78
C VAL A 254 2.86 -12.06 -19.48
N PRO A 255 3.56 -11.91 -18.35
CA PRO A 255 3.09 -12.39 -17.05
C PRO A 255 1.70 -11.91 -16.64
N GLU A 256 1.40 -10.62 -16.79
CA GLU A 256 0.12 -9.99 -16.44
C GLU A 256 -1.01 -10.54 -17.31
N CYS A 257 -0.84 -10.63 -18.63
CA CYS A 257 -1.80 -11.26 -19.55
C CYS A 257 -2.08 -12.73 -19.17
N LYS A 258 -1.03 -13.49 -18.83
CA LYS A 258 -1.18 -14.87 -18.35
C LYS A 258 -1.99 -14.92 -17.05
N GLN A 259 -1.72 -14.00 -16.13
CA GLN A 259 -2.44 -13.90 -14.86
C GLN A 259 -3.92 -13.55 -15.07
N VAL A 260 -4.25 -12.63 -15.99
CA VAL A 260 -5.64 -12.32 -16.38
C VAL A 260 -6.37 -13.59 -16.82
N LYS A 261 -5.75 -14.41 -17.68
CA LYS A 261 -6.35 -15.67 -18.17
C LYS A 261 -6.60 -16.68 -17.04
N GLU A 262 -5.67 -16.80 -16.09
CA GLU A 262 -5.87 -17.65 -14.90
C GLU A 262 -6.97 -17.12 -13.98
N ILE A 263 -7.06 -15.80 -13.79
CA ILE A 263 -8.13 -15.17 -13.01
C ILE A 263 -9.49 -15.42 -13.67
N LEU A 264 -9.60 -15.24 -14.99
CA LEU A 264 -10.82 -15.53 -15.75
C LEU A 264 -11.27 -16.98 -15.61
N LYS A 265 -10.32 -17.93 -15.62
CA LYS A 265 -10.59 -19.35 -15.40
C LYS A 265 -11.14 -19.60 -13.98
N LYS A 266 -10.54 -18.99 -12.95
CA LYS A 266 -11.03 -19.08 -11.56
C LYS A 266 -12.42 -18.47 -11.40
N LEU A 267 -12.66 -17.30 -12.00
CA LEU A 267 -13.95 -16.61 -11.97
C LEU A 267 -15.05 -17.38 -12.71
N GLY A 268 -14.71 -18.05 -13.81
CA GLY A 268 -15.64 -18.83 -14.63
C GLY A 268 -15.99 -20.21 -14.06
N ALA A 269 -15.11 -20.79 -13.25
CA ALA A 269 -15.45 -21.97 -12.45
C ALA A 269 -16.55 -21.58 -11.45
N ARG A 270 -17.76 -22.12 -11.59
CA ARG A 270 -18.86 -21.88 -10.63
C ARG A 270 -18.35 -22.17 -9.22
N GLN A 271 -18.29 -21.16 -8.35
CA GLN A 271 -18.25 -21.37 -6.91
C GLN A 271 -19.49 -22.21 -6.58
N LYS A 272 -19.29 -23.48 -6.18
CA LYS A 272 -20.39 -24.28 -5.65
C LYS A 272 -20.93 -23.50 -4.43
N PRO A 273 -22.25 -23.27 -4.32
CA PRO A 273 -22.78 -22.65 -3.12
C PRO A 273 -22.35 -23.48 -1.92
N ALA A 274 -21.77 -22.82 -0.91
CA ALA A 274 -21.51 -23.44 0.39
C ALA A 274 -22.83 -24.09 0.86
N ALA A 275 -22.79 -25.40 1.10
CA ALA A 275 -23.91 -26.10 1.67
C ALA A 275 -24.20 -25.49 3.05
N ILE A 276 -25.42 -24.98 3.22
CA ILE A 276 -25.96 -24.50 4.49
C ILE A 276 -26.21 -25.69 5.41
#